data_AF-A0A6I7XYK5-F1
#
_entry.id   AF-A0A6I7XYK5-F1
#
_cell.length_a   1.000
_cell.length_b   1.000
_cell.length_c   1.000
_cell.angle_alpha   90.00
_cell.angle_beta   90.00
_cell.angle_gamma   90.00
#
_symmetry.space_group_name_H-M   'P 1'
#
loop_
_entity.id
_entity.type
_entity.pdbx_description
1 polymer ?
#
loop_
_entity_poly.entity_id
_entity_poly.type
_entity_poly.pdbx_seq_one_letter_code
_entity_poly.pdbx_strand_id
1 'polypeptide(L)'
;MLCLVAGLVLGAAGMGAAWAVSGDSDASPGGGTPAADAHAACEALDGFDPAKYIAKGSAGEVAINRYAAAGALSASAAAGDAAYKELAQTIRRSQDRHSQLFEFDATAKKDLDRAREICRGL
;
A
#
# COMPACT_ATOMS: atom_id res chain seq x y z
N MET A 1 44.33 -14.57 24.47
CA MET A 1 43.11 -14.32 23.67
C MET A 1 42.26 -13.28 24.38
N LEU A 2 42.55 -11.97 24.21
CA LEU A 2 41.77 -10.89 24.83
C LEU A 2 41.83 -9.54 24.07
N CYS A 3 42.50 -9.46 22.92
CA CYS A 3 42.67 -8.20 22.18
C CYS A 3 41.69 -8.01 21.00
N LEU A 4 40.76 -8.95 20.76
CA LEU A 4 39.86 -8.93 19.60
C LEU A 4 38.48 -8.29 19.88
N VAL A 5 38.19 -7.91 21.13
CA VAL A 5 36.86 -7.38 21.51
C VAL A 5 36.79 -5.85 21.42
N ALA A 6 37.92 -5.14 21.41
CA ALA A 6 37.95 -3.68 21.37
C ALA A 6 37.69 -3.07 19.98
N GLY A 7 37.73 -3.87 18.90
CA GLY A 7 37.58 -3.39 17.52
C GLY A 7 36.14 -3.30 17.00
N LEU A 8 35.16 -3.92 17.67
CA LEU A 8 33.80 -4.07 17.12
C LEU A 8 32.78 -3.03 17.63
N VAL A 9 33.15 -2.20 18.60
CA VAL A 9 32.19 -1.27 19.24
C VAL A 9 32.21 0.14 18.63
N LEU A 10 33.22 0.49 17.83
CA LEU A 10 33.36 1.85 17.26
C LEU A 10 32.89 2.00 15.80
N GLY A 11 32.46 0.93 15.15
CA GLY A 11 32.00 0.97 13.75
C GLY A 11 30.52 1.31 13.56
N ALA A 12 29.68 1.15 14.59
CA ALA A 12 28.22 1.33 14.46
C ALA A 12 27.74 2.77 14.75
N ALA A 13 28.58 3.63 15.34
CA ALA A 13 28.17 4.98 15.72
C ALA A 13 28.26 6.02 14.58
N GLY A 14 28.95 5.71 13.48
CA GLY A 14 29.27 6.69 12.43
C GLY A 14 28.22 6.89 11.33
N MET A 15 27.31 5.93 11.11
CA MET A 15 26.30 6.00 10.04
C MET A 15 24.87 6.29 10.53
N GLY A 16 24.72 6.71 11.80
CA GLY A 16 23.41 7.08 12.38
C GLY A 16 23.13 8.58 12.43
N ALA A 17 24.15 9.43 12.26
CA ALA A 17 24.00 10.87 12.48
C ALA A 17 23.29 11.63 11.35
N ALA A 18 23.08 11.00 10.18
CA ALA A 18 22.41 11.65 9.05
C ALA A 18 20.86 11.61 9.13
N TRP A 19 20.28 10.74 9.95
CA TRP A 19 18.81 10.58 10.07
C TRP A 19 18.25 11.10 11.40
N ALA A 20 19.10 11.46 12.35
CA ALA A 20 18.69 11.79 13.73
C ALA A 20 18.22 13.24 13.95
N VAL A 21 18.18 14.09 12.91
CA VAL A 21 17.73 15.49 13.03
C VAL A 21 16.29 15.72 12.54
N SER A 22 15.62 14.71 11.98
CA SER A 22 14.21 14.80 11.60
C SER A 22 13.31 14.11 12.63
N GLY A 23 13.09 14.79 13.76
CA GLY A 23 11.80 14.87 14.45
C GLY A 23 11.16 13.59 15.02
N ASP A 24 11.20 13.50 16.36
CA ASP A 24 10.12 13.09 17.27
C ASP A 24 9.40 11.72 17.11
N SER A 25 9.79 10.80 18.01
CA SER A 25 8.98 9.83 18.77
C SER A 25 8.08 8.82 18.02
N ASP A 26 8.36 7.52 18.24
CA ASP A 26 7.59 6.32 17.83
C ASP A 26 7.67 5.83 16.38
N ALA A 27 8.88 5.81 15.80
CA ALA A 27 9.14 4.97 14.63
C ALA A 27 9.23 3.48 15.04
N SER A 28 8.08 2.81 15.12
CA SER A 28 8.00 1.35 15.14
C SER A 28 8.63 0.79 13.85
N PRO A 29 9.44 -0.28 13.91
CA PRO A 29 10.13 -0.79 12.73
C PRO A 29 9.12 -1.43 11.76
N GLY A 30 8.70 -0.68 10.74
CA GLY A 30 8.07 -1.23 9.53
C GLY A 30 6.61 -0.84 9.21
N GLY A 31 5.99 0.13 9.89
CA GLY A 31 4.61 0.54 9.59
C GLY A 31 4.54 1.89 8.87
N GLY A 32 3.97 1.93 7.66
CA GLY A 32 3.55 3.18 7.04
C GLY A 32 2.48 3.90 7.88
N THR A 33 2.35 5.21 7.76
CA THR A 33 1.22 5.92 8.39
C THR A 33 -0.07 5.57 7.65
N PRO A 34 -1.25 5.69 8.29
CA PRO A 34 -2.52 5.45 7.60
C PRO A 34 -2.70 6.28 6.33
N ALA A 35 -2.23 7.54 6.37
CA ALA A 35 -2.23 8.42 5.20
C ALA A 35 -1.28 7.93 4.09
N ALA A 36 -0.08 7.48 4.45
CA ALA A 36 0.88 6.93 3.46
C ALA A 36 0.32 5.68 2.78
N ASP A 37 -0.32 4.79 3.55
CA ASP A 37 -0.98 3.59 3.01
C ASP A 37 -2.16 3.96 2.10
N ALA A 38 -2.95 4.97 2.45
CA ALA A 38 -4.06 5.45 1.61
C ALA A 38 -3.55 6.01 0.28
N HIS A 39 -2.51 6.85 0.29
CA HIS A 39 -1.91 7.38 -0.94
C HIS A 39 -1.30 6.27 -1.80
N ALA A 40 -0.59 5.31 -1.19
CA ALA A 40 -0.02 4.17 -1.92
C ALA A 40 -1.11 3.25 -2.51
N ALA A 41 -2.23 3.07 -1.81
CA ALA A 41 -3.39 2.37 -2.36
C ALA A 41 -3.97 3.10 -3.59
N CYS A 42 -4.06 4.42 -3.52
CA CYS A 42 -4.55 5.25 -4.62
C CYS A 42 -3.60 5.24 -5.83
N GLU A 43 -2.29 5.30 -5.62
CA GLU A 43 -1.30 5.14 -6.70
C GLU A 43 -1.40 3.76 -7.36
N ALA A 44 -1.56 2.71 -6.55
CA ALA A 44 -1.78 1.37 -7.07
C ALA A 44 -3.07 1.26 -7.90
N LEU A 45 -4.15 1.91 -7.44
CA LEU A 45 -5.44 1.92 -8.13
C LEU A 45 -5.42 2.76 -9.42
N ASP A 46 -4.67 3.86 -9.45
CA ASP A 46 -4.48 4.68 -10.66
C ASP A 46 -3.75 3.90 -11.75
N GLY A 47 -2.72 3.13 -11.37
CA GLY A 47 -2.00 2.23 -12.26
C GLY A 47 -2.76 0.96 -12.64
N PHE A 48 -3.93 0.70 -12.06
CA PHE A 48 -4.73 -0.50 -12.32
C PHE A 48 -5.72 -0.29 -13.49
N ASP A 49 -5.55 -1.11 -14.53
CA ASP A 49 -6.46 -1.22 -15.67
C ASP A 49 -7.16 -2.60 -15.64
N PRO A 50 -8.50 -2.66 -15.42
CA PRO A 50 -9.25 -3.90 -15.42
C PRO A 50 -9.11 -4.74 -16.70
N ALA A 51 -8.90 -4.09 -17.86
CA ALA A 51 -8.74 -4.80 -19.13
C ALA A 51 -7.40 -5.58 -19.19
N LYS A 52 -6.39 -5.15 -18.43
CA LYS A 52 -5.09 -5.81 -18.35
C LYS A 52 -5.07 -6.95 -17.34
N TYR A 53 -6.06 -7.08 -16.46
CA TYR A 53 -6.07 -8.09 -15.40
C TYR A 53 -5.96 -9.53 -15.93
N ILE A 54 -6.55 -9.82 -17.10
CA ILE A 54 -6.48 -11.14 -17.75
C ILE A 54 -5.38 -11.24 -18.81
N ALA A 55 -4.58 -10.19 -19.00
CA ALA A 55 -3.49 -10.20 -19.97
C ALA A 55 -2.43 -11.22 -19.53
N LYS A 56 -1.74 -11.83 -20.50
CA LYS A 56 -0.62 -12.73 -20.21
C LYS A 56 0.68 -11.94 -20.03
N GLY A 57 1.60 -12.50 -19.24
CA GLY A 57 2.91 -11.92 -18.99
C GLY A 57 2.86 -10.69 -18.10
N SER A 58 3.90 -9.86 -18.20
CA SER A 58 4.15 -8.75 -17.26
C SER A 58 2.98 -7.76 -17.14
N ALA A 59 2.24 -7.50 -18.23
CA ALA A 59 1.09 -6.60 -18.19
C ALA A 59 -0.02 -7.09 -17.24
N GLY A 60 -0.32 -8.39 -17.26
CA GLY A 60 -1.30 -8.99 -16.36
C GLY A 60 -0.78 -9.11 -14.94
N GLU A 61 0.47 -9.53 -14.77
CA GLU A 61 1.12 -9.60 -13.46
C GLU A 61 1.12 -8.23 -12.76
N VAL A 62 1.44 -7.16 -13.48
CA VAL A 62 1.38 -5.79 -12.95
C VAL A 62 -0.06 -5.43 -12.57
N ALA A 63 -1.05 -5.68 -13.43
CA ALA A 63 -2.44 -5.36 -13.14
C ALA A 63 -2.98 -6.11 -11.91
N ILE A 64 -2.68 -7.40 -11.78
CA ILE A 64 -3.07 -8.23 -10.63
C ILE A 64 -2.45 -7.68 -9.34
N ASN A 65 -1.14 -7.42 -9.35
CA ASN A 65 -0.44 -6.95 -8.16
C ASN A 65 -0.86 -5.53 -7.76
N ARG A 66 -1.10 -4.63 -8.72
CA ARG A 66 -1.64 -3.28 -8.46
C ARG A 66 -3.03 -3.34 -7.83
N TYR A 67 -3.90 -4.20 -8.35
CA TYR A 67 -5.24 -4.38 -7.78
C TYR A 67 -5.20 -4.97 -6.36
N ALA A 68 -4.34 -5.97 -6.12
CA ALA A 68 -4.15 -6.55 -4.79
C ALA A 68 -3.57 -5.53 -3.80
N ALA A 69 -2.55 -4.78 -4.21
CA ALA A 69 -1.91 -3.74 -3.41
C ALA A 69 -2.90 -2.65 -2.99
N ALA A 70 -3.75 -2.17 -3.92
CA ALA A 70 -4.78 -1.19 -3.62
C ALA A 70 -5.72 -1.67 -2.49
N GLY A 71 -6.14 -2.94 -2.52
CA GLY A 71 -6.97 -3.52 -1.46
C GLY A 71 -6.25 -3.67 -0.13
N ALA A 72 -5.02 -4.18 -0.13
CA ALA A 72 -4.25 -4.41 1.08
C ALA A 72 -3.89 -3.09 1.80
N LEU A 73 -3.40 -2.11 1.04
CA LEU A 73 -2.96 -0.81 1.57
C LEU A 73 -4.15 0.02 2.05
N SER A 74 -5.25 0.06 1.30
CA SER A 74 -6.45 0.77 1.78
C SER A 74 -7.03 0.14 3.05
N ALA A 75 -6.97 -1.19 3.19
CA ALA A 75 -7.35 -1.88 4.42
C ALA A 75 -6.42 -1.53 5.60
N SER A 76 -5.11 -1.44 5.36
CA SER A 76 -4.13 -0.99 6.36
C SER A 76 -4.42 0.46 6.81
N ALA A 77 -4.65 1.36 5.85
CA ALA A 77 -5.05 2.73 6.12
C ALA A 77 -6.32 2.82 6.98
N ALA A 78 -7.37 2.07 6.61
CA ALA A 78 -8.64 2.05 7.35
C ALA A 78 -8.52 1.42 8.75
N ALA A 79 -7.57 0.51 8.96
CA ALA A 79 -7.31 -0.07 10.28
C ALA A 79 -6.60 0.93 11.20
N GLY A 80 -5.73 1.78 10.66
CA GLY A 80 -5.03 2.81 11.42
C GLY A 80 -5.81 4.13 11.57
N ASP A 81 -6.73 4.45 10.65
CA ASP A 81 -7.60 5.63 10.72
C ASP A 81 -8.95 5.38 10.03
N ALA A 82 -10.03 5.56 10.79
CA ALA A 82 -11.41 5.33 10.33
C ALA A 82 -11.84 6.25 9.18
N ALA A 83 -11.15 7.38 8.97
CA ALA A 83 -11.41 8.28 7.84
C ALA A 83 -11.24 7.58 6.48
N TYR A 84 -10.36 6.59 6.38
CA TYR A 84 -10.09 5.85 5.13
C TYR A 84 -11.02 4.63 4.91
N LYS A 85 -11.99 4.42 5.81
CA LYS A 85 -12.89 3.26 5.74
C LYS A 85 -13.69 3.19 4.44
N GLU A 86 -14.16 4.32 3.90
CA GLU A 86 -14.93 4.35 2.66
C GLU A 86 -14.09 3.91 1.46
N LEU A 87 -12.83 4.33 1.39
CA LEU A 87 -11.88 3.89 0.35
C LEU A 87 -11.69 2.37 0.39
N ALA A 88 -11.36 1.83 1.57
CA ALA A 88 -11.12 0.41 1.76
C ALA A 88 -12.35 -0.44 1.41
N GLN A 89 -13.54 -0.04 1.88
CA GLN A 89 -14.78 -0.76 1.61
C GLN A 89 -15.12 -0.76 0.12
N THR A 90 -14.87 0.36 -0.57
CA THR A 90 -15.19 0.48 -1.99
C THR A 90 -14.27 -0.40 -2.84
N ILE A 91 -12.97 -0.38 -2.59
CA ILE A 91 -12.03 -1.30 -3.26
C ILE A 91 -12.38 -2.75 -2.94
N ARG A 92 -12.72 -3.05 -1.68
CA ARG A 92 -13.07 -4.41 -1.25
C ARG A 92 -14.34 -4.94 -1.93
N ARG A 93 -15.39 -4.14 -2.10
CA ARG A 93 -16.61 -4.55 -2.82
C ARG A 93 -16.32 -4.95 -4.26
N SER A 94 -15.46 -4.19 -4.95
CA SER A 94 -14.99 -4.56 -6.29
C SER A 94 -14.24 -5.90 -6.25
N GLN A 95 -13.35 -6.12 -5.27
CA GLN A 95 -12.56 -7.36 -5.15
C GLN A 95 -13.44 -8.57 -4.86
N ASP A 96 -14.37 -8.45 -3.91
CA ASP A 96 -15.29 -9.51 -3.55
C ASP A 96 -16.17 -9.88 -4.76
N ARG A 97 -16.70 -8.88 -5.47
CA ARG A 97 -17.50 -9.12 -6.67
C ARG A 97 -16.68 -9.78 -7.79
N HIS A 98 -15.47 -9.29 -8.05
CA HIS A 98 -14.58 -9.91 -9.03
C HIS A 98 -14.26 -11.36 -8.66
N SER A 99 -14.02 -11.66 -7.38
CA SER A 99 -13.74 -13.04 -6.94
C SER A 99 -14.92 -13.99 -7.09
N GLN A 100 -16.15 -13.46 -7.07
CA GLN A 100 -17.38 -14.25 -7.25
C GLN A 100 -17.70 -14.50 -8.72
N LEU A 101 -17.48 -13.51 -9.58
CA LEU A 101 -17.90 -13.53 -10.98
C LEU A 101 -16.76 -13.77 -11.97
N PHE A 102 -15.51 -13.65 -11.50
CA PHE A 102 -14.28 -13.70 -12.30
C PHE A 102 -14.22 -12.66 -13.44
N GLU A 103 -15.02 -11.61 -13.34
CA GLU A 103 -15.09 -10.50 -14.29
C GLU A 103 -15.17 -9.14 -13.57
N PHE A 104 -14.83 -8.07 -14.30
CA PHE A 104 -15.08 -6.69 -13.88
C PHE A 104 -16.35 -6.19 -14.57
N ASP A 105 -17.49 -6.61 -14.03
CA ASP A 105 -18.80 -6.21 -14.52
C ASP A 105 -19.10 -4.72 -14.21
N ALA A 106 -20.29 -4.24 -14.59
CA ALA A 106 -20.66 -2.84 -14.41
C ALA A 106 -20.61 -2.38 -12.94
N THR A 107 -20.96 -3.27 -12.00
CA THR A 107 -20.96 -2.94 -10.57
C THR A 107 -19.53 -2.88 -10.02
N ALA A 108 -18.68 -3.86 -10.35
CA ALA A 108 -17.27 -3.83 -9.94
C ALA A 108 -16.56 -2.58 -10.51
N LYS A 109 -16.81 -2.24 -11.78
CA LYS A 109 -16.30 -1.01 -12.39
C LYS A 109 -16.79 0.26 -11.69
N LYS A 110 -18.08 0.33 -11.35
CA LYS A 110 -18.64 1.45 -10.59
C LYS A 110 -17.96 1.61 -9.22
N ASP A 111 -17.68 0.53 -8.51
CA ASP A 111 -16.94 0.58 -7.25
C ASP A 111 -15.50 1.09 -7.50
N LEU A 112 -14.79 0.60 -8.53
CA LEU A 112 -13.46 1.12 -8.87
C LEU A 112 -13.46 2.62 -9.19
N ASP A 113 -14.44 3.09 -9.96
CA ASP A 113 -14.56 4.51 -10.30
C ASP A 113 -14.86 5.36 -9.05
N ARG A 114 -15.71 4.86 -8.15
CA ARG A 114 -15.94 5.50 -6.85
C ARG A 114 -14.68 5.55 -6.00
N ALA A 115 -13.89 4.48 -5.97
CA ALA A 115 -12.62 4.47 -5.25
C ALA A 115 -11.64 5.51 -5.84
N ARG A 116 -11.57 5.64 -7.17
CA ARG A 116 -10.78 6.69 -7.85
C ARG A 116 -11.29 8.10 -7.57
N GLU A 117 -12.59 8.31 -7.41
CA GLU A 117 -13.15 9.59 -6.94
C GLU A 117 -12.67 9.92 -5.53
N ILE A 118 -12.74 8.97 -4.60
CA ILE A 118 -12.26 9.15 -3.22
C ILE A 118 -10.76 9.51 -3.25
N CYS A 119 -9.96 8.77 -4.03
CA CYS A 119 -8.53 9.04 -4.19
C CYS A 119 -8.20 10.44 -4.71
N ARG A 120 -9.06 11.05 -5.53
CA ARG A 120 -8.87 12.43 -6.02
C ARG A 120 -9.18 13.50 -4.96
N GLY A 121 -9.86 13.11 -3.88
CA GLY A 121 -10.16 13.97 -2.74
C GLY A 121 -9.19 13.80 -1.57
N LEU A 122 -8.19 12.92 -1.69
CA LEU A 122 -7.13 12.70 -0.71
C LEU A 122 -5.94 13.64 -0.94
#